data_AF-A0A1G1KGD6-F1
#
_entry.id   AF-A0A1G1KGD6-F1
#
_cell.length_a   1.000
_cell.length_b   1.000
_cell.length_c   1.000
_cell.angle_alpha   90.00
_cell.angle_beta   90.00
_cell.angle_gamma   90.00
#
_symmetry.space_group_name_H-M   'P 1'
#
loop_
_entity.id
_entity.type
_entity.pdbx_description
1 polymer ?
#
loop_
_entity_poly.entity_id
_entity_poly.type
_entity_poly.pdbx_seq_one_letter_code
_entity_poly.pdbx_strand_id
1 'polypeptide(L)' 'MLDRICSVCGARENVEIETITNVVPMPEEMFPVLLCARHKKALQERRLDITMDQNGQLHFIQKKT' A
#
# COMPACT_ATOMS: atom_id res chain seq x y z
N MET A 1 9.12 13.16 -15.34
CA MET A 1 9.12 12.61 -13.97
C MET A 1 7.94 11.66 -13.88
N LEU A 2 8.13 10.43 -13.42
CA LEU A 2 7.00 9.55 -13.07
C LEU A 2 6.23 10.24 -11.94
N ASP A 3 4.97 10.61 -12.18
CA ASP A 3 4.10 11.19 -11.16
C ASP A 3 3.97 10.17 -10.03
N ARG A 4 4.59 10.44 -8.88
CA ARG A 4 4.47 9.58 -7.69
C ARG A 4 3.11 9.86 -7.06
N ILE A 5 2.17 8.97 -7.30
CA ILE A 5 0.79 9.08 -6.83
C ILE A 5 0.57 8.02 -5.76
N CYS A 6 -0.03 8.42 -4.64
CA CYS A 6 -0.40 7.50 -3.59
C CYS A 6 -1.44 6.50 -4.09
N SER A 7 -1.12 5.20 -4.01
CA SER A 7 -1.96 4.08 -4.46
C SER A 7 -3.32 4.00 -3.73
N VAL A 8 -3.45 4.63 -2.55
CA VAL A 8 -4.68 4.60 -1.74
C VAL A 8 -5.63 5.74 -2.07
N CYS A 9 -5.12 6.96 -2.29
CA CYS A 9 -5.95 8.17 -2.35
C CYS A 9 -5.64 9.12 -3.50
N GLY A 10 -4.67 8.82 -4.36
CA GLY A 10 -4.33 9.68 -5.49
C GLY A 10 -3.51 10.93 -5.15
N ALA A 11 -3.06 11.11 -3.90
CA ALA A 11 -2.27 12.28 -3.52
C ALA A 11 -0.87 12.26 -4.17
N ARG A 12 -0.35 13.43 -4.54
CA ARG A 12 0.99 13.59 -5.16
C ARG A 12 2.06 14.06 -4.18
N GLU A 13 1.64 14.55 -3.02
CA GLU A 13 2.53 15.13 -2.02
C GLU A 13 3.17 14.04 -1.14
N ASN A 14 4.48 14.15 -0.94
CA ASN A 14 5.27 13.32 -0.02
C ASN A 14 4.98 11.81 -0.19
N VAL A 15 5.01 11.36 -1.45
CA VAL A 15 4.78 9.96 -1.82
C VAL A 15 6.10 9.21 -1.88
N GLU A 16 6.22 8.19 -1.05
CA GLU A 16 7.39 7.31 -0.94
C GLU A 16 7.02 5.89 -1.38
N ILE A 17 8.03 5.13 -1.82
CA ILE A 17 7.87 3.72 -2.16
C ILE A 17 8.01 2.92 -0.87
N GLU A 18 6.97 2.19 -0.52
CA GLU A 18 6.99 1.19 0.55
C GLU A 18 6.93 -0.20 -0.08
N THR A 19 7.83 -1.08 0.33
CA THR A 19 7.79 -2.48 -0.09
C THR A 19 6.94 -3.24 0.92
N ILE A 20 5.81 -3.79 0.46
CA ILE A 20 4.98 -4.66 1.29
C ILE A 20 5.24 -6.13 0.97
N THR A 21 5.37 -6.91 2.04
CA THR A 21 5.56 -8.36 2.03
C THR A 21 4.40 -8.95 2.80
N ASN A 22 3.33 -9.38 2.13
CA ASN A 22 2.19 -10.15 2.67
C ASN A 22 1.13 -10.27 1.56
N VAL A 23 0.52 -11.41 1.21
CA VAL A 23 0.01 -12.51 2.02
C VAL A 23 -0.05 -13.81 1.18
N VAL A 24 0.32 -14.94 1.79
CA VAL A 24 0.10 -16.38 1.45
C VAL A 24 -1.04 -16.66 0.42
N PRO A 25 -0.91 -17.61 -0.55
CA PRO A 25 0.07 -18.70 -0.66
C PRO A 25 1.00 -18.62 -1.89
N MET A 26 1.16 -17.45 -2.51
CA MET A 26 2.18 -17.28 -3.55
C MET A 26 3.56 -17.11 -2.92
N PRO A 27 4.65 -17.52 -3.61
CA PRO A 27 6.02 -17.27 -3.15
C PRO A 27 6.16 -15.78 -2.79
N GLU A 28 6.99 -15.47 -1.80
CA GLU A 28 7.15 -14.15 -1.17
C GLU A 28 7.38 -13.00 -2.18
N GLU A 29 6.31 -12.54 -2.83
CA GLU A 29 6.37 -11.48 -3.81
C GLU A 29 6.28 -10.14 -3.07
N MET A 30 7.34 -9.34 -3.23
CA MET A 30 7.43 -7.99 -2.72
C MET A 30 6.76 -7.04 -3.72
N PHE A 31 5.68 -6.38 -3.30
CA PHE A 31 5.01 -5.39 -4.14
C PHE A 31 5.41 -3.98 -3.73
N PRO A 32 6.01 -3.17 -4.63
CA PRO A 32 6.24 -1.77 -4.36
C PRO A 32 4.91 -1.01 -4.42
N VAL A 33 4.52 -0.41 -3.29
CA VAL A 33 3.34 0.47 -3.21
C VAL A 33 3.77 1.91 -2.94
N LEU A 34 3.12 2.85 -3.61
CA LEU A 34 3.38 4.27 -3.42
C LEU A 34 2.43 4.80 -2.35
N LEU A 35 2.95 5.25 -1.21
CA LEU A 35 2.15 5.75 -0.11
C LEU A 35 2.54 7.19 0.23
N CYS A 36 1.55 8.06 0.40
CA CYS A 36 1.79 9.36 1.02
C CYS A 36 2.05 9.18 2.52
N ALA A 37 2.68 10.18 3.15
CA ALA A 37 3.02 10.16 4.58
C ALA A 37 1.86 9.70 5.50
N ARG A 38 0.62 10.09 5.20
CA ARG A 38 -0.57 9.68 5.97
C ARG A 38 -0.83 8.19 5.90
N HIS A 39 -0.81 7.60 4.70
CA HIS A 39 -1.10 6.17 4.52
C HIS A 39 0.09 5.30 4.91
N LYS A 40 1.32 5.81 4.75
CA LYS A 40 2.52 5.19 5.33
C LYS A 40 2.40 5.06 6.85
N LYS A 41 2.02 6.13 7.54
CA LYS A 41 1.77 6.11 8.99
C LYS A 41 0.63 5.15 9.35
N ALA A 42 -0.46 5.16 8.59
CA ALA A 42 -1.58 4.23 8.82
C ALA A 42 -1.17 2.75 8.68
N LEU A 43 -0.30 2.43 7.71
CA LEU A 43 0.26 1.09 7.53
C LEU A 43 1.14 0.69 8.74
N GLN A 44 2.05 1.56 9.15
CA GLN A 44 2.94 1.33 10.30
C GLN A 44 2.17 1.11 11.61
N GLU A 45 1.06 1.80 11.79
CA GLU A 45 0.19 1.70 12.96
C GLU A 45 -0.87 0.58 12.82
N ARG A 46 -0.78 -0.27 11.77
CA ARG A 46 -1.73 -1.37 11.48
C ARG A 46 -3.19 -0.92 11.30
N ARG A 47 -3.40 0.36 10.93
CA ARG A 47 -4.69 0.98 10.60
C ARG A 47 -5.02 0.92 9.11
N LEU A 48 -4.05 0.55 8.28
CA LEU A 48 -4.22 0.27 6.85
C LEU A 48 -3.68 -1.15 6.61
N ASP A 49 -4.55 -2.04 6.13
CA ASP A 49 -4.13 -3.33 5.60
C ASP A 49 -4.05 -3.23 4.07
N ILE A 50 -3.08 -3.95 3.49
CA ILE A 50 -2.94 -4.07 2.04
C ILE A 50 -2.97 -5.56 1.72
N THR A 51 -3.91 -5.96 0.89
CA THR A 51 -4.16 -7.36 0.51
C THR A 51 -4.18 -7.49 -0.99
N MET A 52 -3.68 -8.59 -1.53
CA MET A 52 -3.80 -8.89 -2.95
C MET A 52 -4.93 -9.90 -3.16
N ASP A 53 -5.79 -9.68 -4.15
CA ASP A 53 -6.80 -10.66 -4.52
C ASP A 53 -6.25 -11.74 -5.47
N GLN A 54 -7.10 -12.70 -5.83
CA GLN A 54 -6.75 -13.81 -6.73
C GLN A 54 -6.39 -13.37 -8.15
N ASN A 55 -6.70 -12.12 -8.54
CA ASN A 55 -6.37 -11.55 -9.84
C ASN A 55 -5.06 -10.75 -9.80
N GLY A 56 -4.36 -10.71 -8.67
CA GLY A 56 -3.16 -9.90 -8.48
C GLY A 56 -3.46 -8.41 -8.24
N GLN A 57 -4.71 -8.04 -7.95
CA GLN A 57 -5.08 -6.66 -7.67
C GLN A 57 -4.88 -6.32 -6.20
N LEU A 58 -4.24 -5.18 -5.93
CA LEU A 58 -4.07 -4.66 -4.56
C LEU A 58 -5.35 -3.99 -4.07
N HIS A 59 -5.78 -4.39 -2.87
CA HIS A 59 -6.88 -3.82 -2.12
C HIS A 59 -6.35 -3.15 -0.86
N PHE A 60 -6.85 -1.96 -0.57
CA PHE A 60 -6.42 -1.12 0.55
C PHE A 60 -7.56 -0.98 1.54
N ILE A 61 -7.42 -1.57 2.73
CA ILE A 61 -8.47 -1.62 3.75
C ILE A 61 -8.09 -0.68 4.90
N GLN A 62 -8.78 0.46 4.98
CA GLN A 62 -8.64 1.36 6.13
C GLN A 62 -9.54 0.91 7.27
N LYS A 63 -8.95 0.59 8.42
CA LYS A 63 -9.69 0.28 9.64
C LYS A 63 -10.18 1.59 10.25
N LYS A 64 -11.49 1.69 10.48
CA LYS A 64 -12.06 2.77 11.28
C LYS A 64 -11.66 2.53 12.74
N THR A 65 -10.96 3.49 13.32
CA THR A 65 -10.85 3.66 14.79
C THR A 65 -12.20 4.00 15.37
#